data_AF-A0A9E4KMG7-F1
#
_entry.id   AF-A0A9E4KMG7-F1
#
_cell.length_a   1.000
_cell.length_b   1.000
_cell.length_c   1.000
_cell.angle_alpha   90.00
_cell.angle_beta   90.00
_cell.angle_gamma   90.00
#
_symmetry.space_group_name_H-M   'P 1'
#
loop_
_entity.id
_entity.type
_entity.pdbx_description
1 polymer ?
#
loop_
_entity_poly.entity_id
_entity_poly.type
_entity_poly.pdbx_seq_one_letter_code
_entity_poly.pdbx_strand_id
1 'polypeptide(L)'
;MTRALDGLVAAIHRTPRLGVFTVAGGGSGLLSSLLGVGGASATVLEANVPYSPRSLRDWLGAEPAQACSDETARRMAVRAFMRAAELGGDFGFA
;
A
#
# COMPACT_ATOMS: atom_id res chain seq x y z
N MET A 1 -10.86 20.77 -4.45
CA MET A 1 -9.64 19.98 -4.17
C MET A 1 -9.77 18.50 -4.54
N THR A 2 -10.97 17.90 -4.56
CA THR A 2 -11.18 16.45 -4.82
C THR A 2 -10.91 16.02 -6.27
N ARG A 3 -11.39 16.76 -7.29
CA ARG A 3 -11.28 16.34 -8.71
C ARG A 3 -9.88 16.08 -9.24
N ALA A 4 -8.88 16.85 -8.78
CA ALA A 4 -7.50 16.68 -9.25
C ALA A 4 -6.88 15.38 -8.69
N LEU A 5 -7.17 15.05 -7.43
CA LEU A 5 -6.76 13.80 -6.81
C LEU A 5 -7.47 12.60 -7.46
N ASP A 6 -8.78 12.71 -7.70
CA ASP A 6 -9.54 11.66 -8.39
C ASP A 6 -8.97 11.38 -9.79
N GLY A 7 -8.58 12.45 -10.52
CA GLY A 7 -7.92 12.33 -11.82
C GLY A 7 -6.57 11.62 -11.76
N LEU A 8 -5.77 11.86 -10.72
CA LEU A 8 -4.51 11.15 -10.49
C LEU A 8 -4.76 9.68 -10.14
N VAL A 9 -5.71 9.39 -9.25
CA VAL A 9 -6.07 8.00 -8.89
C VAL A 9 -6.58 7.24 -10.12
N ALA A 10 -7.43 7.86 -10.93
CA ALA A 10 -7.89 7.28 -12.19
C ALA A 10 -6.75 7.07 -13.20
N ALA A 11 -5.67 7.87 -13.16
CA ALA A 11 -4.48 7.63 -13.96
C ALA A 11 -3.69 6.41 -13.44
N ILE A 12 -3.56 6.25 -12.12
CA ILE A 12 -2.95 5.07 -11.49
C ILE A 12 -3.71 3.80 -11.89
N HIS A 13 -5.04 3.82 -11.81
CA HIS A 13 -5.89 2.66 -12.16
C HIS A 13 -5.85 2.24 -13.63
N ARG A 14 -5.38 3.13 -14.52
CA ARG A 14 -5.17 2.81 -15.94
C ARG A 14 -3.80 2.19 -16.22
N THR A 15 -2.90 2.15 -15.24
CA THR A 15 -1.62 1.46 -15.39
C THR A 15 -1.80 -0.05 -15.19
N PRO A 16 -1.03 -0.90 -15.87
CA PRO A 16 -1.07 -2.36 -15.66
C PRO A 16 -0.31 -2.76 -14.38
N ARG A 17 -0.40 -1.97 -13.33
CA ARG A 17 0.37 -2.14 -12.09
C ARG A 17 -0.58 -2.50 -10.96
N LEU A 18 -0.33 -3.68 -10.39
CA LEU A 18 -1.03 -4.23 -9.24
C LEU A 18 -0.11 -4.19 -8.01
N GLY A 19 -0.66 -3.96 -6.83
CA GLY A 19 0.14 -3.86 -5.62
C GLY A 19 -0.65 -4.01 -4.33
N VAL A 20 0.10 -4.27 -3.26
CA VAL A 20 -0.39 -4.23 -1.89
C VAL A 20 -0.02 -2.89 -1.27
N PHE A 21 -0.97 -2.25 -0.59
CA PHE A 21 -0.79 -0.94 0.02
C PHE A 21 -0.85 -1.07 1.54
N THR A 22 0.29 -0.85 2.21
CA THR A 22 0.35 -0.84 3.67
C THR A 22 0.58 0.57 4.17
N VAL A 23 -0.32 1.08 5.00
CA VAL A 23 -0.28 2.46 5.51
C VAL A 23 -0.44 2.49 7.02
N ALA A 24 0.19 3.47 7.68
CA ALA A 24 0.06 3.70 9.12
C ALA A 24 -0.11 5.20 9.41
N GLY A 25 -0.76 5.53 10.52
CA GLY A 25 -0.99 6.91 10.95
C GLY A 25 -1.76 7.74 9.92
N GLY A 26 -1.28 8.96 9.64
CA GLY A 26 -1.94 9.92 8.75
C GLY A 26 -2.05 9.50 7.28
N GLY A 27 -1.37 8.42 6.87
CA GLY A 27 -1.44 7.90 5.50
C GLY A 27 -2.71 7.11 5.18
N SER A 28 -3.55 6.78 6.15
CA SER A 28 -4.75 5.95 5.96
C SER A 28 -5.77 6.53 4.97
N GLY A 29 -5.82 7.86 4.83
CA GLY A 29 -6.66 8.55 3.86
C GLY A 29 -6.38 8.12 2.41
N LEU A 30 -5.17 7.66 2.10
CA LEU A 30 -4.80 7.11 0.79
C LEU A 30 -5.74 5.98 0.36
N LEU A 31 -6.10 5.09 1.29
CA LEU A 31 -6.96 3.93 0.96
C LEU A 31 -8.36 4.39 0.56
N SER A 32 -8.90 5.41 1.23
CA SER A 32 -10.18 5.99 0.85
C SER A 32 -10.11 6.63 -0.54
N SER A 33 -9.01 7.31 -0.88
CA SER A 33 -8.84 7.90 -2.20
C SER A 33 -8.69 6.85 -3.30
N LEU A 34 -7.90 5.79 -3.08
CA LEU A 34 -7.71 4.72 -4.05
C LEU A 34 -9.00 3.91 -4.26
N LEU A 35 -9.67 3.50 -3.18
CA LEU A 35 -10.85 2.63 -3.27
C LEU A 35 -12.13 3.39 -3.63
N GLY A 36 -12.14 4.72 -3.46
CA GLY A 36 -13.28 5.57 -3.81
C GLY A 36 -13.44 5.84 -5.31
N VAL A 37 -12.40 5.57 -6.12
CA VAL A 37 -12.41 5.80 -7.58
C VAL A 37 -12.58 4.46 -8.31
N GLY A 38 -13.43 4.45 -9.33
CA GLY A 38 -13.65 3.25 -10.16
C GLY A 38 -12.38 2.74 -10.82
N GLY A 39 -12.24 1.42 -10.92
CA GLY A 39 -11.05 0.76 -11.47
C GLY A 39 -10.03 0.31 -10.42
N ALA A 40 -10.29 0.54 -9.12
CA ALA A 40 -9.38 0.15 -8.04
C ALA A 40 -8.99 -1.34 -8.04
N SER A 41 -9.87 -2.24 -8.48
CA SER A 41 -9.57 -3.68 -8.59
C SER A 41 -8.47 -4.02 -9.60
N ALA A 42 -8.17 -3.13 -10.55
CA ALA A 42 -7.05 -3.29 -11.48
C ALA A 42 -5.70 -2.85 -10.88
N THR A 43 -5.70 -2.32 -9.65
CA THR A 43 -4.49 -1.80 -8.98
C THR A 43 -4.27 -2.37 -7.58
N VAL A 44 -5.32 -2.48 -6.78
CA VAL A 44 -5.22 -2.83 -5.35
C VAL A 44 -5.47 -4.32 -5.17
N LEU A 45 -4.41 -5.08 -4.92
CA LEU A 45 -4.49 -6.50 -4.57
C LEU A 45 -4.91 -6.72 -3.12
N GLU A 46 -4.32 -5.93 -2.21
CA GLU A 46 -4.56 -6.01 -0.77
C GLU A 46 -4.27 -4.62 -0.16
N ALA A 47 -4.93 -4.26 0.93
CA ALA A 47 -4.71 -3.00 1.63
C ALA A 47 -4.75 -3.21 3.14
N ASN A 48 -3.67 -2.82 3.84
CA ASN A 48 -3.46 -3.14 5.25
C ASN A 48 -3.13 -1.88 6.06
N VAL A 49 -3.65 -1.82 7.30
CA VAL A 49 -3.41 -0.72 8.24
C VAL A 49 -2.86 -1.27 9.56
N PRO A 50 -1.56 -1.62 9.65
CA PRO A 50 -0.98 -2.16 10.86
C PRO A 50 -0.80 -1.07 11.93
N TYR A 51 -1.90 -0.67 12.58
CA TYR A 51 -1.97 0.54 13.40
C TYR A 51 -1.37 0.38 14.80
N SER A 52 -1.59 -0.78 15.44
CA SER A 52 -1.02 -1.04 16.77
C SER A 52 0.44 -1.49 16.67
N PRO A 53 1.29 -1.25 17.69
CA PRO A 53 2.67 -1.73 17.70
C PRO A 53 2.78 -3.24 17.45
N ARG A 54 1.87 -4.02 18.04
CA ARG A 54 1.77 -5.46 17.79
C ARG A 54 1.49 -5.77 16.32
N SER A 55 0.51 -5.11 15.71
CA SER A 55 0.18 -5.35 14.30
C SER A 55 1.31 -4.95 13.37
N LEU A 56 2.03 -3.85 13.67
CA LEU A 56 3.19 -3.42 12.92
C LEU A 56 4.35 -4.41 13.03
N ARG A 57 4.66 -4.91 14.24
CA ARG A 57 5.64 -5.98 14.42
C ARG A 57 5.24 -7.23 13.63
N ASP A 58 3.98 -7.66 13.75
CA ASP A 58 3.50 -8.88 13.10
C ASP A 58 3.57 -8.73 11.56
N TRP A 59 3.29 -7.54 11.01
CA TRP A 59 3.48 -7.23 9.59
C TRP A 59 4.95 -7.27 9.17
N LEU A 60 5.82 -6.63 9.96
CA LEU A 60 7.25 -6.49 9.67
C LEU A 60 8.06 -7.76 9.94
N GLY A 61 7.51 -8.73 10.67
CA GLY A 61 8.19 -9.95 11.13
C GLY A 61 9.25 -9.71 12.22
N ALA A 62 9.45 -8.47 12.67
CA ALA A 62 10.36 -8.11 13.76
C ALA A 62 10.00 -6.74 14.36
N GLU A 63 10.41 -6.50 15.60
CA GLU A 63 10.13 -5.25 16.30
C GLU A 63 10.86 -4.08 15.60
N PRO A 64 10.16 -2.99 15.22
CA PRO A 64 10.81 -1.79 14.71
C PRO A 64 11.40 -0.97 15.86
N ALA A 65 12.57 -0.34 15.64
CA ALA A 65 13.15 0.58 16.62
C ALA A 65 12.26 1.82 16.87
N GLN A 66 11.59 2.29 15.81
CA GLN A 66 10.61 3.38 15.87
C GLN A 66 9.56 3.18 14.77
N ALA A 67 8.28 3.33 15.11
CA ALA A 67 7.18 3.17 14.14
C ALA A 67 7.22 4.23 13.02
N CYS A 68 7.44 5.50 13.38
CA CYS A 68 7.52 6.60 12.42
C CYS A 68 8.98 6.84 12.02
N SER A 69 9.52 6.04 11.10
CA SER A 69 10.87 6.22 10.57
C SER A 69 10.95 5.79 9.11
N ASP A 70 11.91 6.34 8.38
CA ASP A 70 12.18 5.96 6.99
C ASP A 70 12.53 4.47 6.85
N GLU A 71 13.23 3.91 7.85
CA GLU A 71 13.58 2.50 7.89
C GLU A 71 12.32 1.62 7.98
N THR A 72 11.42 1.94 8.91
CA THR A 72 10.16 1.21 9.08
C THR A 72 9.30 1.32 7.82
N ALA A 73 9.19 2.51 7.23
CA ALA A 73 8.45 2.71 5.98
C ALA A 73 9.01 1.87 4.82
N ARG A 74 10.35 1.80 4.65
CA ARG A 74 10.98 0.94 3.63
C ARG A 74 10.71 -0.54 3.89
N ARG A 75 10.81 -1.00 5.14
CA ARG A 75 10.51 -2.39 5.50
C ARG A 75 9.04 -2.74 5.22
N MET A 76 8.11 -1.83 5.52
CA MET A 76 6.69 -1.99 5.16
C MET A 76 6.51 -2.12 3.65
N ALA A 77 7.18 -1.28 2.86
CA ALA A 77 7.11 -1.31 1.40
C ALA A 77 7.69 -2.60 0.81
N VAL A 78 8.84 -3.07 1.31
CA VAL A 78 9.43 -4.37 0.89
C VAL A 78 8.49 -5.53 1.21
N ARG A 79 7.91 -5.55 2.42
CA ARG A 79 6.93 -6.58 2.81
C ARG A 79 5.70 -6.55 1.90
N ALA A 80 5.16 -5.36 1.60
CA ALA A 80 4.03 -5.19 0.71
C ALA A 80 4.35 -5.66 -0.72
N PHE A 81 5.55 -5.37 -1.22
CA PHE A 81 6.01 -5.86 -2.52
C PHE A 81 6.09 -7.40 -2.56
N MET A 82 6.72 -8.01 -1.56
CA MET A 82 6.76 -9.48 -1.43
C MET A 82 5.35 -10.08 -1.37
N ARG A 83 4.46 -9.47 -0.59
CA ARG A 83 3.06 -9.89 -0.48
C ARG A 83 2.32 -9.80 -1.82
N ALA A 84 2.55 -8.73 -2.58
CA ALA A 84 1.99 -8.59 -3.91
C ALA A 84 2.49 -9.70 -4.86
N ALA A 85 3.77 -10.12 -4.74
CA ALA A 85 4.31 -11.26 -5.49
C ALA A 85 3.63 -12.59 -5.10
N GLU A 86 3.42 -12.83 -3.80
CA GLU A 86 2.70 -14.00 -3.28
C GLU A 86 1.26 -14.11 -3.83
N LEU A 87 0.62 -12.97 -4.08
CA LEU A 87 -0.73 -12.87 -4.61
C LEU A 87 -0.80 -12.97 -6.15
N GLY A 88 0.32 -13.22 -6.82
CA GLY A 88 0.40 -13.33 -8.28
C GLY A 88 0.55 -11.99 -9.00
N GLY A 89 1.02 -10.94 -8.31
CA GLY A 89 1.36 -9.67 -8.94
C GLY A 89 2.49 -9.85 -9.95
N ASP A 90 2.21 -9.54 -11.21
CA ASP A 90 3.24 -9.43 -12.25
C ASP A 90 3.82 -8.01 -12.27
N PHE A 91 5.09 -7.90 -11.90
CA PHE A 91 5.80 -6.63 -11.84
C PHE A 91 6.56 -6.31 -13.13
N GLY A 92 6.61 -7.22 -14.11
CA GLY A 92 7.30 -7.01 -15.38
C GLY A 92 8.79 -6.72 -15.25
N PHE A 93 9.43 -7.24 -14.19
CA PHE A 93 10.89 -7.23 -14.00
C PHE A 93 11.54 -8.59 -14.35
N ALA A 94 10.75 -9.51 -14.93
CA ALA A 94 11.21 -10.79 -15.44
C ALA A 94 11.86 -10.65 -16.81
#